data_AF-A0A7J3WUD9-F1
#
_entry.id   AF-A0A7J3WUD9-F1
#
_cell.length_a   1.000
_cell.length_b   1.000
_cell.length_c   1.000
_cell.angle_alpha   90.00
_cell.angle_beta   90.00
_cell.angle_gamma   90.00
#
_symmetry.space_group_name_H-M   'P 1'
#
loop_
_entity.id
_entity.type
_entity.pdbx_description
1 polymer ?
#
loop_
_entity_poly.entity_id
_entity_poly.type
_entity_poly.pdbx_seq_one_letter_code
_entity_poly.pdbx_strand_id
1 'polypeptide(L)' 'SIAYAIKKPLYFIGVGQDYDDQIPFRADWMMERIFGED' A
#
# COMPACT_ATOMS: atom_id res chain seq x y z
N SER A 1 -0.15 3.03 10.83
CA SER A 1 -1.11 3.35 11.91
C SER A 1 -2.49 2.70 11.73
N ILE A 2 -3.15 2.82 10.57
CA ILE A 2 -4.52 2.28 10.38
C ILE A 2 -4.61 0.75 10.50
N ALA A 3 -3.83 -0.01 9.73
CA ALA A 3 -3.85 -1.48 9.77
C ALA A 3 -3.56 -2.05 11.17
N TYR A 4 -2.62 -1.42 11.89
CA TYR A 4 -2.30 -1.73 13.27
C TYR A 4 -3.46 -1.45 14.23
N ALA A 5 -4.09 -0.27 14.11
CA ALA A 5 -5.19 0.14 14.99
C ALA A 5 -6.43 -0.74 14.82
N ILE A 6 -6.80 -1.06 13.58
CA ILE A 6 -8.03 -1.82 13.27
C ILE A 6 -7.83 -3.34 13.33
N LYS A 7 -6.58 -3.82 13.37
CA LYS A 7 -6.21 -5.25 13.35
C LYS A 7 -6.78 -6.02 12.15
N LYS A 8 -6.87 -5.36 11.00
CA LYS A 8 -7.31 -5.94 9.73
C LYS A 8 -6.26 -5.70 8.65
N PRO A 9 -6.09 -6.65 7.72
CA PRO A 9 -5.14 -6.50 6.62
C PRO A 9 -5.62 -5.45 5.61
N LEU A 10 -4.66 -4.83 4.93
CA LEU A 10 -4.89 -4.07 3.70
C LEU A 10 -4.83 -5.05 2.52
N TYR A 11 -5.87 -5.08 1.70
CA TYR A 11 -5.92 -5.96 0.51
C TYR A 11 -5.49 -5.24 -0.76
N PHE A 12 -5.91 -3.99 -0.94
CA PHE A 12 -5.65 -3.19 -2.13
C PHE A 12 -5.32 -1.75 -1.75
N ILE A 13 -4.60 -1.05 -2.62
CA ILE A 13 -4.29 0.37 -2.49
C ILE A 13 -4.45 1.05 -3.84
N GLY A 14 -5.05 2.24 -3.84
CA GLY A 14 -5.12 3.11 -5.01
C GLY A 14 -3.82 3.90 -5.15
N VAL A 15 -3.20 3.86 -6.33
CA VAL A 15 -1.93 4.54 -6.64
C VAL A 15 -2.09 5.68 -7.64
N GLY A 16 -3.33 5.97 -8.03
CA GLY A 16 -3.69 6.97 -9.02
C GLY A 16 -5.20 7.18 -9.08
N GLN A 17 -5.72 7.66 -10.21
CA GLN A 17 -7.13 8.04 -10.38
C GLN A 17 -7.85 7.23 -11.47
N ASP A 18 -7.12 6.49 -12.30
CA ASP A 18 -7.72 5.63 -13.31
C ASP A 18 -8.22 4.31 -12.70
N TYR A 19 -9.10 3.62 -13.42
CA TYR A 19 -9.63 2.33 -12.97
C TYR A 19 -8.54 1.28 -12.79
N ASP A 20 -7.48 1.36 -13.57
CA ASP A 20 -6.35 0.43 -13.53
C ASP A 20 -5.35 0.74 -12.41
N ASP A 21 -5.53 1.87 -11.70
CA ASP A 21 -4.62 2.31 -10.63
C ASP A 21 -4.92 1.66 -9.26
N GLN A 22 -5.59 0.52 -9.25
CA GLN A 22 -5.82 -0.28 -8.06
C GLN A 22 -4.92 -1.52 -8.08
N ILE A 23 -3.99 -1.60 -7.14
CA ILE A 23 -3.04 -2.73 -7.04
C ILE A 23 -3.25 -3.51 -5.74
N PRO A 24 -2.94 -4.82 -5.71
CA PRO A 24 -2.86 -5.58 -4.47
C PRO A 24 -1.82 -4.97 -3.53
N PHE A 25 -2.18 -4.83 -2.25
CA PHE A 25 -1.27 -4.30 -1.25
C PHE A 25 -0.17 -5.32 -0.95
N ARG A 26 1.09 -4.88 -0.98
CA ARG A 26 2.24 -5.63 -0.48
C ARG A 26 3.09 -4.77 0.44
N ALA A 27 3.53 -5.35 1.55
CA ALA A 27 4.27 -4.62 2.57
C ALA A 27 5.66 -4.16 2.08
N ASP A 28 6.35 -5.00 1.32
CA ASP A 28 7.65 -4.70 0.69
C ASP A 28 7.58 -3.48 -0.24
N TRP A 29 6.59 -3.46 -1.15
CA TRP A 29 6.33 -2.33 -2.07
C TRP A 29 6.11 -1.00 -1.33
N MET A 30 5.47 -1.04 -0.16
CA MET A 30 5.24 0.14 0.68
C MET A 30 6.52 0.56 1.39
N MET A 31 7.32 -0.39 1.87
CA MET A 31 8.60 -0.12 2.52
C MET A 31 9.59 0.53 1.54
N GLU A 32 9.72 0.00 0.33
CA GLU A 32 10.54 0.59 -0.75
C GLU A 32 10.19 2.06 -0.99
N ARG A 33 8.89 2.41 -0.98
CA ARG A 33 8.41 3.79 -1.18
C ARG A 33 8.64 4.73 0.00
N ILE A 34 8.67 4.19 1.22
CA ILE A 34 8.92 4.99 2.43
C ILE A 34 10.40 5.29 2.57
N PHE A 35 11.24 4.29 2.31
CA PHE A 35 12.67 4.40 2.56
C PHE A 35 13.45 4.89 1.34
N GLY A 36 12.93 4.69 0.12
CA GLY A 36 13.60 5.02 -1.13
C GLY A 36 14.86 4.18 -1.28
N GLU A 37 14.88 3.20 -2.19
CA GLU A 37 16.18 2.68 -2.63
C GLU A 37 16.86 3.78 -3.46
N ASP A 38 18.11 4.12 -3.11
CA ASP A 38 18.94 5.14 -3.78
C ASP A 38 19.06 4.94 -5.31
#